data_AF-A0A522GJ39-F1
#
_entry.id   AF-A0A522GJ39-F1
#
_cell.length_a   1.000
_cell.length_b   1.000
_cell.length_c   1.000
_cell.angle_alpha   90.00
_cell.angle_beta   90.00
_cell.angle_gamma   90.00
#
_symmetry.space_group_name_H-M   'P 1'
#
loop_
_entity.id
_entity.type
_entity.pdbx_description
1 polymer ?
#
loop_
_entity_poly.entity_id
_entity_poly.type
_entity_poly.pdbx_seq_one_letter_code
_entity_poly.pdbx_strand_id
1 'polypeptide(L)'
;MKVAPPEGVSEDDFEAIEAAVMETVRGRWFLTEYARRARGDEIRQVLDAVARLEHVVAEKAEQRAMPADPSIRLLMQRLKEVTQHLDGLAGDMRGQGYDESLCEQIEAQARAVSGVLRLNGSAPSTSARLATPPRALPKAPEAPVPATSAPVAAPPAAPAKSDQGTPKEQRYAALARLDALPMAEKLALFS
;
A
#
# COMPACT_ATOMS: atom_id res chain seq x y z
N MET A 1 23.03 3.57 -16.13
CA MET A 1 23.76 3.65 -17.42
C MET A 1 22.97 2.79 -18.40
N LYS A 2 22.11 3.39 -19.23
CA LYS A 2 21.30 2.65 -20.21
C LYS A 2 22.23 2.36 -21.38
N VAL A 3 22.76 1.14 -21.46
CA VAL A 3 23.61 0.73 -22.58
C VAL A 3 22.68 0.60 -23.78
N ALA A 4 22.85 1.49 -24.75
CA ALA A 4 22.15 1.38 -26.02
C ALA A 4 22.56 0.06 -26.69
N PRO A 5 21.62 -0.68 -27.32
CA PRO A 5 21.99 -1.82 -28.16
C PRO A 5 23.04 -1.37 -29.18
N PRO A 6 24.09 -2.16 -29.44
CA PRO A 6 25.01 -1.84 -30.53
C PRO A 6 24.23 -1.72 -31.85
N GLU A 7 24.60 -0.75 -32.69
CA GLU A 7 23.93 -0.54 -33.96
C GLU A 7 23.98 -1.82 -34.81
N GLY A 8 22.81 -2.28 -35.28
CA GLY A 8 22.69 -3.46 -36.14
C GLY A 8 22.30 -4.77 -35.45
N VAL A 9 22.07 -4.80 -34.14
CA VAL A 9 21.47 -5.98 -33.48
C VAL A 9 19.98 -6.03 -33.79
N SER A 10 19.59 -7.01 -34.59
CA SER A 10 18.20 -7.34 -34.91
C SER A 10 17.55 -8.18 -33.81
N GLU A 11 16.23 -8.40 -33.89
CA GLU A 11 15.54 -9.32 -32.99
C GLU A 11 16.07 -10.76 -33.16
N ASP A 12 16.42 -11.14 -34.38
CA ASP A 12 17.05 -12.43 -34.70
C ASP A 12 18.43 -12.58 -34.00
N ASP A 13 19.23 -11.51 -33.95
CA ASP A 13 20.53 -11.52 -33.24
C ASP A 13 20.33 -11.66 -31.74
N PHE A 14 19.26 -11.04 -31.19
CA PHE A 14 18.91 -11.19 -29.79
C PHE A 14 18.52 -12.63 -29.47
N GLU A 15 17.67 -13.26 -30.28
CA GLU A 15 17.28 -14.67 -30.12
C GLU A 15 18.49 -15.61 -30.23
N ALA A 16 19.41 -15.36 -31.17
CA ALA A 16 20.63 -16.14 -31.32
C ALA A 16 21.54 -16.05 -30.08
N ILE A 17 21.68 -14.85 -29.50
CA ILE A 17 22.43 -14.64 -28.26
C ILE A 17 21.72 -15.31 -27.08
N GLU A 18 20.40 -15.17 -26.97
CA GLU A 18 19.61 -15.83 -25.94
C GLU A 18 19.80 -17.35 -26.00
N ALA A 19 19.68 -17.94 -27.18
CA ALA A 19 19.89 -19.36 -27.40
C ALA A 19 21.29 -19.81 -26.94
N ALA A 20 22.34 -19.10 -27.36
CA ALA A 20 23.73 -19.40 -26.96
C ALA A 20 23.94 -19.31 -25.43
N VAL A 21 23.34 -18.32 -24.77
CA VAL A 21 23.41 -18.20 -23.31
C VAL A 21 22.63 -19.34 -22.63
N MET A 22 21.47 -19.70 -23.17
CA MET A 22 20.62 -20.77 -22.65
C MET A 22 21.22 -22.17 -22.80
N GLU A 23 22.20 -22.39 -23.68
CA GLU A 23 22.90 -23.70 -23.82
C GLU A 23 23.63 -24.09 -22.53
N THR A 24 24.21 -23.13 -21.82
CA THR A 24 25.04 -23.41 -20.64
C THR A 24 24.24 -23.33 -19.33
N VAL A 25 24.62 -24.17 -18.36
CA VAL A 25 24.03 -24.10 -16.99
C VAL A 25 24.22 -22.72 -16.36
N ARG A 26 25.39 -22.11 -16.58
CA ARG A 26 25.74 -20.80 -16.04
C ARG A 26 24.92 -19.67 -16.68
N GLY A 27 24.67 -19.73 -17.98
CA GLY A 27 23.86 -18.72 -18.68
C GLY A 27 22.40 -18.74 -18.26
N ARG A 28 21.79 -19.93 -18.09
CA ARG A 28 20.44 -20.07 -17.53
C ARG A 28 20.31 -19.48 -16.12
N TRP A 29 21.30 -19.71 -15.27
CA TRP A 29 21.35 -19.10 -13.93
C TRP A 29 21.48 -17.58 -14.02
N PHE A 30 22.35 -17.07 -14.90
CA PHE A 30 22.51 -15.62 -15.11
C PHE A 30 21.22 -14.95 -15.57
N LEU A 31 20.51 -15.50 -16.56
CA LEU A 31 19.24 -14.94 -17.05
C LEU A 31 18.16 -14.93 -15.98
N THR A 32 18.05 -16.03 -15.22
CA THR A 32 17.11 -16.12 -14.08
C THR A 32 17.38 -15.05 -13.04
N GLU A 33 18.65 -14.89 -12.67
CA GLU A 33 19.07 -13.91 -11.66
C GLU A 33 18.98 -12.47 -12.18
N TYR A 34 19.29 -12.24 -13.45
CA TYR A 34 19.14 -10.94 -14.11
C TYR A 34 17.67 -10.52 -14.15
N ALA A 35 16.76 -11.39 -14.59
CA ALA A 35 15.32 -11.12 -14.59
C ALA A 35 14.79 -10.83 -13.17
N ARG A 36 15.32 -11.54 -12.16
CA ARG A 36 14.97 -11.28 -10.75
C ARG A 36 15.40 -9.89 -10.29
N ARG A 37 16.61 -9.44 -10.66
CA ARG A 37 17.15 -8.11 -10.30
C ARG A 37 16.47 -6.99 -11.09
N ALA A 38 16.27 -7.19 -12.39
CA ALA A 38 15.59 -6.26 -13.28
C ALA A 38 14.19 -5.92 -12.76
N ARG A 39 13.39 -6.92 -12.36
CA ARG A 39 12.09 -6.68 -11.69
C ARG A 39 12.21 -5.83 -10.42
N GLY A 40 13.26 -6.06 -9.62
CA GLY A 40 13.51 -5.26 -8.42
C GLY A 40 13.77 -3.79 -8.73
N ASP A 41 14.53 -3.52 -9.78
CA ASP A 41 14.83 -2.14 -10.23
C ASP A 41 13.62 -1.48 -10.89
N GLU A 42 12.85 -2.23 -11.70
CA GLU A 42 11.58 -1.78 -12.27
C GLU A 42 10.57 -1.41 -11.17
N ILE A 43 10.42 -2.24 -10.13
CA ILE A 43 9.54 -1.94 -9.00
C ILE A 43 9.97 -0.64 -8.31
N ARG A 44 11.27 -0.44 -8.08
CA ARG A 44 11.78 0.82 -7.50
C ARG A 44 11.44 2.01 -8.38
N GLN A 45 11.63 1.92 -9.69
CA GLN A 45 11.30 2.99 -10.63
C GLN A 45 9.80 3.34 -10.61
N VAL A 46 8.93 2.33 -10.52
CA VAL A 46 7.48 2.52 -10.39
C VAL A 46 7.14 3.17 -9.05
N LEU A 47 7.72 2.72 -7.94
CA LEU A 47 7.51 3.32 -6.62
C LEU A 47 7.96 4.79 -6.59
N ASP A 48 9.10 5.10 -7.21
CA ASP A 48 9.56 6.50 -7.33
C ASP A 48 8.60 7.34 -8.17
N ALA A 49 8.00 6.77 -9.22
CA ALA A 49 7.00 7.46 -10.02
C ALA A 49 5.70 7.70 -9.24
N VAL A 50 5.27 6.71 -8.44
CA VAL A 50 4.12 6.86 -7.54
C VAL A 50 4.39 7.94 -6.49
N ALA A 51 5.56 7.93 -5.85
CA ALA A 51 5.93 8.96 -4.87
C ALA A 51 5.91 10.38 -5.46
N ARG A 52 6.39 10.56 -6.70
CA ARG A 52 6.27 11.84 -7.41
C ARG A 52 4.82 12.23 -7.70
N LEU A 53 3.98 11.27 -8.07
CA LEU A 53 2.55 11.53 -8.31
C LEU A 53 1.84 11.93 -7.00
N GLU A 54 2.12 11.23 -5.91
CA GLU A 54 1.61 11.54 -4.58
C GLU A 54 1.98 12.97 -4.17
N HIS A 55 3.23 13.39 -4.39
CA HIS A 55 3.67 14.76 -4.13
C HIS A 55 2.88 15.79 -4.95
N VAL A 56 2.74 15.59 -6.25
CA VAL A 56 1.97 16.50 -7.13
C VAL A 56 0.51 16.57 -6.72
N VAL A 57 -0.08 15.46 -6.29
CA VAL A 57 -1.47 15.42 -5.81
C VAL A 57 -1.59 16.16 -4.47
N ALA A 58 -0.66 15.98 -3.55
CA ALA A 58 -0.62 16.69 -2.27
C ALA A 58 -0.50 18.21 -2.49
N GLU A 59 0.43 18.65 -3.34
CA GLU A 59 0.58 20.07 -3.68
C GLU A 59 -0.69 20.66 -4.28
N LYS A 60 -1.36 19.92 -5.18
CA LYS A 60 -2.65 20.36 -5.74
C LYS A 60 -3.76 20.41 -4.70
N ALA A 61 -3.77 19.48 -3.74
CA ALA A 61 -4.73 19.48 -2.65
C ALA A 61 -4.52 20.70 -1.73
N GLU A 62 -3.27 21.03 -1.41
CA GLU A 62 -2.91 22.24 -0.65
C GLU A 62 -3.29 23.52 -1.39
N GLN A 63 -3.02 23.60 -2.69
CA GLN A 63 -3.43 24.72 -3.55
C GLN A 63 -4.95 24.89 -3.60
N ARG A 64 -5.71 23.80 -3.51
CA ARG A 64 -7.18 23.81 -3.47
C ARG A 64 -7.73 24.10 -2.07
N ALA A 65 -6.99 23.77 -1.02
CA ALA A 65 -7.33 24.05 0.37
C ALA A 65 -7.01 25.49 0.78
N MET A 66 -6.03 26.15 0.14
CA MET A 66 -5.97 27.60 0.15
C MET A 66 -7.30 28.10 -0.44
N PRO A 67 -8.11 28.90 0.28
CA PRO A 67 -9.44 29.27 -0.17
C PRO A 67 -9.34 29.88 -1.57
N ALA A 68 -9.81 29.08 -2.52
CA ALA A 68 -9.83 29.38 -3.93
C ALA A 68 -10.69 30.62 -4.10
N ASP A 69 -10.20 31.55 -4.90
CA ASP A 69 -10.78 32.85 -5.20
C ASP A 69 -10.62 33.94 -4.09
N PRO A 70 -9.89 35.05 -4.37
CA PRO A 70 -9.85 36.22 -3.48
C PRO A 70 -11.25 36.73 -3.08
N SER A 71 -12.28 36.51 -3.91
CA SER A 71 -13.67 36.88 -3.60
C SER A 71 -14.22 36.09 -2.40
N ILE A 72 -13.97 34.77 -2.32
CA ILE A 72 -14.44 33.90 -1.23
C ILE A 72 -13.72 34.24 0.07
N ARG A 73 -12.42 34.55 0.01
CA ARG A 73 -11.65 35.03 1.18
C ARG A 73 -12.20 36.34 1.72
N LEU A 74 -12.44 37.31 0.83
CA LEU A 74 -13.01 38.60 1.22
C LEU A 74 -14.42 38.43 1.80
N LEU A 75 -15.22 37.52 1.25
CA LEU A 75 -16.54 37.19 1.78
C LEU A 75 -16.45 36.60 3.19
N MET A 76 -15.57 35.62 3.42
CA MET A 76 -15.35 35.04 4.76
C MET A 76 -14.87 36.09 5.77
N GLN A 77 -13.98 36.99 5.35
CA GLN A 77 -13.52 38.10 6.17
C GLN A 77 -14.66 39.05 6.53
N ARG A 78 -15.44 39.50 5.54
CA ARG A 78 -16.60 40.36 5.77
C ARG A 78 -17.64 39.70 6.67
N LEU A 79 -17.88 38.40 6.48
CA LEU A 79 -18.83 37.65 7.31
C LEU A 79 -18.35 37.59 8.77
N LYS A 80 -17.04 37.43 8.99
CA LYS A 80 -16.43 37.51 10.31
C LYS A 80 -16.56 38.90 10.94
N GLU A 81 -16.29 39.95 10.16
CA GLU A 81 -16.47 41.34 10.62
C GLU A 81 -17.92 41.62 11.03
N VAL A 82 -18.90 41.14 10.25
CA VAL A 82 -20.33 41.26 10.59
C VAL A 82 -20.64 40.54 11.90
N THR A 83 -20.14 39.33 12.13
CA THR A 83 -20.38 38.63 13.42
C THR A 83 -19.78 39.39 14.60
N GLN A 84 -18.56 39.91 14.47
CA GLN A 84 -17.92 40.71 15.52
C GLN A 84 -18.69 42.00 15.80
N HIS A 85 -19.24 42.63 14.76
CA HIS A 85 -20.05 43.83 14.91
C HIS A 85 -21.38 43.55 15.60
N LEU A 86 -22.05 42.43 15.30
CA LEU A 86 -23.28 42.04 15.99
C LEU A 86 -23.03 41.75 17.48
N ASP A 87 -21.94 41.05 17.82
CA ASP A 87 -21.56 40.80 19.21
C ASP A 87 -21.23 42.10 19.97
N GLY A 88 -20.51 43.03 19.32
CA GLY A 88 -20.21 44.35 19.88
C GLY A 88 -21.46 45.19 20.13
N LEU A 89 -22.37 45.24 19.14
CA LEU A 89 -23.64 45.96 19.26
C LEU A 89 -24.50 45.43 20.41
N ALA A 90 -24.60 44.11 20.56
CA ALA A 90 -25.33 43.49 21.67
C ALA A 90 -24.72 43.87 23.04
N GLY A 91 -23.39 43.91 23.13
CA GLY A 91 -22.67 44.37 24.33
C GLY A 91 -22.96 45.84 24.67
N ASP A 92 -22.87 46.73 23.68
CA ASP A 92 -23.15 48.16 23.85
C ASP A 92 -24.61 48.42 24.24
N MET A 93 -25.55 47.69 23.64
CA MET A 93 -26.97 47.77 23.97
C MET A 93 -27.25 47.32 25.41
N ARG A 94 -26.60 46.25 25.88
CA ARG A 94 -26.70 45.83 27.30
C ARG A 94 -26.13 46.90 28.24
N GLY A 95 -25.02 47.54 27.86
CA GLY A 95 -24.43 48.64 28.64
C GLY A 95 -25.30 49.90 28.71
N GLN A 96 -26.16 50.14 27.71
CA GLN A 96 -27.10 51.27 27.67
C GLN A 96 -28.47 50.95 28.30
N GLY A 97 -28.69 49.71 28.77
CA GLY A 97 -29.94 49.30 29.43
C GLY A 97 -31.09 48.96 28.49
N TYR A 98 -30.80 48.52 27.26
CA TYR A 98 -31.83 48.00 26.34
C TYR A 98 -32.39 46.64 26.81
N ASP A 99 -33.54 46.25 26.26
CA ASP A 99 -34.22 45.00 26.58
C ASP A 99 -33.34 43.77 26.28
N GLU A 100 -33.23 42.86 27.26
CA GLU A 100 -32.41 41.64 27.18
C GLU A 100 -32.88 40.74 26.02
N SER A 101 -34.18 40.72 25.73
CA SER A 101 -34.74 39.92 24.64
C SER A 101 -34.23 40.33 23.25
N LEU A 102 -33.89 41.61 23.07
CA LEU A 102 -33.32 42.13 21.83
C LEU A 102 -31.83 41.80 21.73
N CYS A 103 -31.11 41.89 22.84
CA CYS A 103 -29.70 41.49 22.92
C CYS A 103 -29.54 40.00 22.59
N GLU A 104 -30.37 39.13 23.15
CA GLU A 104 -30.37 37.69 22.87
C GLU A 104 -30.67 37.38 21.38
N GLN A 105 -31.57 38.15 20.75
CA GLN A 105 -31.87 37.99 19.33
C GLN A 105 -30.68 38.35 18.44
N ILE A 106 -29.96 39.44 18.74
CA ILE A 106 -28.77 39.85 17.99
C ILE A 106 -27.66 38.80 18.13
N GLU A 107 -27.44 38.28 19.33
CA GLU A 107 -26.48 37.20 19.60
C GLU A 107 -26.87 35.89 18.88
N ALA A 108 -28.17 35.58 18.81
CA ALA A 108 -28.67 34.43 18.05
C ALA A 108 -28.39 34.56 16.55
N GLN A 109 -28.54 35.76 15.99
CA GLN A 109 -28.21 36.06 14.59
C GLN A 109 -26.69 35.95 14.33
N ALA A 110 -25.85 36.47 15.23
CA ALA A 110 -24.39 36.30 15.16
C ALA A 110 -23.99 34.81 15.16
N ARG A 111 -24.60 34.00 16.04
CA ARG A 111 -24.40 32.54 16.08
C ARG A 111 -24.82 31.84 14.79
N ALA A 112 -25.95 32.23 14.20
CA ALA A 112 -26.43 31.66 12.94
C ALA A 112 -25.44 31.93 11.78
N VAL A 113 -24.96 33.16 11.67
CA VAL A 113 -23.99 33.57 10.64
C VAL A 113 -22.63 32.86 10.83
N SER A 114 -22.16 32.76 12.08
CA SER A 114 -20.95 32.01 12.42
C SER A 114 -21.08 30.50 12.11
N GLY A 115 -22.28 29.94 12.26
CA GLY A 115 -22.61 28.57 11.87
C GLY A 115 -22.37 28.28 10.39
N VAL A 116 -22.73 29.22 9.51
CA VAL A 116 -22.50 29.13 8.06
C VAL A 116 -20.99 29.09 7.73
N LEU A 117 -20.18 29.88 8.45
CA LEU A 117 -18.72 29.89 8.27
C LEU A 117 -18.09 28.55 8.66
N ARG A 118 -18.63 27.85 9.66
CA ARG A 118 -18.15 26.52 10.09
C ARG A 118 -18.50 25.41 9.11
N LEU A 119 -19.71 25.44 8.53
CA LEU A 119 -20.15 24.44 7.55
C LEU A 119 -19.35 24.53 6.24
N ASN A 120 -18.90 25.73 5.87
CA ASN A 120 -18.09 25.93 4.66
C ASN A 120 -16.58 25.70 4.86
N GLY A 121 -16.09 25.70 6.10
CA GLY A 121 -14.67 25.49 6.44
C GLY A 121 -14.30 24.05 6.84
N SER A 122 -15.30 23.21 7.12
CA SER A 122 -15.08 21.81 7.42
C SER A 122 -15.15 20.99 6.13
N ALA A 123 -14.00 20.61 5.58
CA ALA A 123 -13.95 19.43 4.72
C ALA A 123 -14.62 18.25 5.46
N PRO A 124 -15.44 17.41 4.80
CA PRO A 124 -15.92 16.20 5.42
C PRO A 124 -14.70 15.33 5.73
N SER A 125 -14.34 15.24 7.01
CA SER A 125 -13.46 14.19 7.50
C SER A 125 -14.20 12.88 7.32
N THR A 126 -14.03 12.26 6.16
CA THR A 126 -14.30 10.84 5.95
C THR A 126 -13.17 10.03 6.59
N SER A 127 -12.95 10.23 7.89
CA SER A 127 -12.38 9.20 8.75
C SER A 127 -13.54 8.46 9.44
N ALA A 128 -14.52 8.04 8.64
CA ALA A 128 -15.30 6.87 8.97
C ALA A 128 -14.37 5.67 8.79
N ARG A 129 -13.55 5.44 9.82
CA ARG A 129 -12.75 4.25 10.02
C ARG A 129 -13.65 3.05 9.74
N LEU A 130 -13.47 2.43 8.57
CA LEU A 130 -13.96 1.08 8.31
C LEU A 130 -13.27 0.20 9.34
N ALA A 131 -13.89 0.04 10.50
CA ALA A 131 -13.60 -1.02 11.43
C ALA A 131 -14.06 -2.31 10.75
N THR A 132 -13.23 -2.83 9.86
CA THR A 132 -13.38 -4.18 9.33
C THR A 132 -13.04 -5.12 10.49
N PRO A 133 -13.98 -5.91 11.04
CA PRO A 133 -13.59 -7.02 11.90
C PRO A 133 -12.78 -8.03 11.07
N PRO A 134 -11.83 -8.77 11.67
CA PRO A 134 -11.06 -9.76 10.93
C PRO A 134 -12.02 -10.87 10.47
N ARG A 135 -12.38 -10.85 9.18
CA ARG A 135 -13.11 -11.94 8.54
C ARG A 135 -12.14 -13.10 8.41
N ALA A 136 -12.36 -14.15 9.21
CA ALA A 136 -11.71 -15.44 9.01
C ALA A 136 -11.92 -15.87 7.55
N LEU A 137 -10.83 -16.13 6.84
CA LEU A 137 -10.86 -16.65 5.48
C LEU A 137 -11.59 -18.00 5.48
N PRO A 138 -12.68 -18.19 4.72
CA PRO A 138 -13.20 -19.52 4.46
C PRO A 138 -12.17 -20.27 3.60
N LYS A 139 -11.74 -21.45 4.08
CA LYS A 139 -10.90 -22.39 3.33
C LYS A 139 -11.63 -22.73 2.03
N ALA A 140 -11.04 -22.36 0.89
CA ALA A 140 -11.62 -22.63 -0.41
C ALA A 140 -11.69 -24.15 -0.67
N PRO A 141 -12.81 -24.66 -1.23
CA PRO A 141 -12.91 -26.04 -1.65
C PRO A 141 -12.07 -26.27 -2.91
N GLU A 142 -11.25 -27.31 -2.87
CA GLU A 142 -10.40 -27.77 -3.96
C GLU A 142 -11.29 -28.29 -5.10
N ALA A 143 -11.25 -27.61 -6.25
CA ALA A 143 -11.96 -28.02 -7.46
C ALA A 143 -11.00 -28.78 -8.41
N PRO A 144 -11.51 -29.73 -9.21
CA PRO A 144 -10.73 -30.82 -9.77
C PRO A 144 -9.97 -30.42 -11.04
N VAL A 145 -8.74 -30.92 -11.15
CA VAL A 145 -7.89 -30.80 -12.34
C VAL A 145 -8.40 -31.75 -13.44
N PRO A 146 -8.61 -31.32 -14.70
CA PRO A 146 -8.86 -32.25 -15.79
C PRO A 146 -7.54 -32.85 -16.29
N ALA A 147 -7.51 -34.18 -16.34
CA ALA A 147 -6.42 -34.97 -16.90
C ALA A 147 -6.50 -35.06 -18.43
N THR A 148 -5.37 -34.92 -19.11
CA THR A 148 -4.92 -35.77 -20.24
C THR A 148 -3.47 -35.32 -20.56
N SER A 149 -2.44 -36.17 -20.64
CA SER A 149 -2.29 -37.32 -21.54
C SER A 149 -1.30 -38.34 -20.96
N ALA A 150 -1.48 -39.59 -21.40
CA ALA A 150 -0.93 -40.85 -20.89
C ALA A 150 0.56 -41.14 -21.29
N PRO A 151 1.06 -42.39 -21.22
CA PRO A 151 1.59 -43.01 -20.01
C PRO A 151 3.04 -43.53 -20.22
N VAL A 152 3.89 -43.47 -19.19
CA VAL A 152 5.13 -44.27 -19.18
C VAL A 152 5.02 -45.33 -18.09
N ALA A 153 5.26 -46.56 -18.51
CA ALA A 153 5.02 -47.80 -17.82
C ALA A 153 5.72 -47.91 -16.45
N ALA A 154 4.98 -48.46 -15.48
CA ALA A 154 5.48 -48.89 -14.19
C ALA A 154 6.08 -50.30 -14.24
N PRO A 155 7.05 -50.60 -13.36
CA PRO A 155 7.16 -51.91 -12.73
C PRO A 155 7.23 -51.76 -11.18
N PRO A 156 7.12 -52.85 -10.38
CA PRO A 156 5.93 -53.15 -9.58
C PRO A 156 6.03 -52.79 -8.08
N ALA A 157 4.84 -52.64 -7.49
CA ALA A 157 4.42 -52.80 -6.09
C ALA A 157 5.47 -52.74 -4.95
N ALA A 158 5.47 -51.58 -4.28
CA ALA A 158 5.54 -51.27 -2.83
C ALA A 158 6.18 -52.26 -1.83
N PRO A 159 6.77 -51.69 -0.76
CA PRO A 159 6.06 -51.76 0.52
C PRO A 159 5.75 -50.38 1.13
N ALA A 160 4.65 -50.37 1.88
CA ALA A 160 4.14 -49.39 2.85
C ALA A 160 4.84 -48.03 2.98
N LYS A 161 4.07 -46.98 2.68
CA LYS A 161 4.39 -45.56 2.85
C LYS A 161 4.76 -45.26 4.30
N SER A 162 5.99 -44.82 4.55
CA SER A 162 6.28 -44.02 5.74
C SER A 162 5.84 -42.59 5.46
N ASP A 163 5.08 -42.03 6.40
CA ASP A 163 4.53 -40.68 6.40
C ASP A 163 5.69 -39.66 6.43
N GLN A 164 6.21 -39.38 5.25
CA GLN A 164 7.36 -38.52 5.05
C GLN A 164 6.83 -37.11 4.87
N GLY A 165 6.86 -36.35 5.97
CA GLY A 165 6.66 -34.90 5.95
C GLY A 165 7.50 -34.22 4.87
N THR A 166 7.17 -32.98 4.54
CA THR A 166 7.82 -32.24 3.47
C THR A 166 9.36 -32.28 3.60
N PRO A 167 10.14 -32.20 2.51
CA PRO A 167 11.61 -32.31 2.58
C PRO A 167 12.27 -31.34 3.56
N LYS A 168 11.60 -30.22 3.84
CA LYS A 168 12.00 -29.24 4.85
C LYS A 168 11.76 -29.75 6.28
N GLU A 169 10.60 -30.33 6.56
CA GLU A 169 10.28 -30.93 7.86
C GLU A 169 11.18 -32.11 8.20
N GLN A 170 11.55 -32.93 7.21
CA GLN A 170 12.50 -34.03 7.42
C GLN A 170 13.88 -33.52 7.84
N ARG A 171 14.35 -32.43 7.22
CA ARG A 171 15.62 -31.79 7.58
C ARG A 171 15.57 -31.25 9.00
N TYR A 172 14.49 -30.58 9.39
CA TYR A 172 14.35 -30.08 10.76
C TYR A 172 14.27 -31.22 11.79
N ALA A 173 13.56 -32.31 11.49
CA ALA A 173 13.50 -33.49 12.34
C ALA A 173 14.87 -34.18 12.49
N ALA A 174 15.66 -34.25 11.42
CA ALA A 174 17.02 -34.78 11.46
C ALA A 174 17.96 -33.90 12.31
N LEU A 175 17.85 -32.58 12.21
CA LEU A 175 18.63 -31.64 13.04
C LEU A 175 18.25 -31.73 14.51
N ALA A 176 16.95 -31.83 14.84
CA ALA A 176 16.50 -32.00 16.22
C ALA A 176 16.99 -33.30 16.86
N ARG A 177 17.13 -34.37 16.07
CA ARG A 177 17.74 -35.64 16.53
C ARG A 177 19.23 -35.50 16.78
N LEU A 178 19.92 -34.63 16.04
CA LEU A 178 21.32 -34.35 16.27
C LEU A 178 21.54 -33.76 17.66
N ASP A 179 20.66 -32.86 18.11
CA ASP A 179 20.78 -32.18 19.40
C ASP A 179 20.71 -33.12 20.61
N ALA A 180 19.98 -34.24 20.50
CA ALA A 180 19.82 -35.23 21.57
C ALA A 180 21.04 -36.17 21.75
N LEU A 181 22.00 -36.16 20.81
CA LEU A 181 23.18 -37.02 20.91
C LEU A 181 24.24 -36.45 21.88
N PRO A 182 24.97 -37.32 22.59
CA PRO A 182 26.12 -36.91 23.40
C PRO A 182 27.22 -36.31 22.52
N MET A 183 27.97 -35.35 23.06
CA MET A 183 28.94 -34.54 22.30
C MET A 183 30.03 -35.36 21.59
N ALA A 184 30.42 -36.50 22.18
CA ALA A 184 31.40 -37.40 21.59
C ALA A 184 30.92 -38.00 20.25
N GLU A 185 29.64 -38.39 20.16
CA GLU A 185 29.06 -38.92 18.92
C GLU A 185 28.82 -37.82 17.90
N LYS A 186 28.45 -36.61 18.34
CA LYS A 186 28.36 -35.44 17.45
C LYS A 186 29.68 -35.15 16.73
N LEU A 187 30.79 -35.20 17.46
CA LEU A 187 32.12 -34.90 16.90
C LEU A 187 32.58 -36.00 15.92
N ALA A 188 32.23 -37.26 16.18
CA ALA A 188 32.56 -38.39 15.29
C ALA A 188 31.88 -38.34 13.92
N LEU A 189 30.78 -37.59 13.77
CA LEU A 189 30.10 -37.40 12.49
C LEU A 189 30.80 -36.39 11.56
N PHE A 190 31.76 -35.61 12.08
CA PHE A 190 32.48 -34.56 11.34
C PHE A 190 33.99 -34.83 11.20
N SER A 191 34.48 -36.00 11.63
CA SER A 191 35.86 -36.48 11.46
C SER A 191 35.96 -37.46 10.30
#